data_AF-A0A1R3WCR9-F1
#
_entry.id   AF-A0A1R3WCR9-F1
#
_cell.length_a   1.000
_cell.length_b   1.000
_cell.length_c   1.000
_cell.angle_alpha   90.00
_cell.angle_beta   90.00
_cell.angle_gamma   90.00
#
_symmetry.space_group_name_H-M   'P 1'
#
loop_
_entity.id
_entity.type
_entity.pdbx_description
1 polymer ?
#
loop_
_entity_poly.entity_id
_entity_poly.type
_entity_poly.pdbx_seq_one_letter_code
_entity_poly.pdbx_strand_id
1 'polypeptide(L)'
;MNFAGLDAPLRVAQPDVVRPLLDPVIGGWPFSAVPCADLHAKPAFATLRPRDAKKWRLEAPLAGKPAADHNPVNAICDLVVEMSWERLRSRPDLLCLHAAALTFDDRLVIFPNARRAGKSLLSATLAHAGHEVFSDDFVPLAVDPQSGVISGMANGIAPRLRMPLPDNLSATLDSWIMDRIAVRNKQYGYLTGIDLPQSGTVAPVGAIVVLEGDPTMTAPASLTPVTQEEAMASLVTQNFGRQVHAGAILRVADALTRTVPVLRLRYNRVEDAAALLHETPLLRDLPAAQMAKADLSGTLPLAPLDLPDVVVDRPVDLDGYFAKLPDFTALETGTAMYLADGDGFAIHRLNSVSAIIWTLLDEGLTGAEMVEVMQGLYVEISEEQLRADVAGALAFMWQQRLIAPS
;
A
#
# COMPACT_ATOMS: atom_id res chain seq x y z
N MET A 1 -18.32 -16.74 10.69
CA MET A 1 -16.93 -16.86 11.18
C MET A 1 -16.54 -15.50 11.70
N ASN A 2 -16.18 -15.41 12.99
CA ASN A 2 -15.70 -14.16 13.59
C ASN A 2 -14.18 -14.23 13.64
N PHE A 3 -13.52 -13.41 12.83
CA PHE A 3 -12.06 -13.38 12.72
C PHE A 3 -11.46 -12.45 13.77
N ALA A 4 -10.29 -12.80 14.29
CA ALA A 4 -9.60 -11.99 15.29
C ALA A 4 -9.27 -10.59 14.74
N GLY A 5 -9.72 -9.58 15.49
CA GLY A 5 -9.56 -8.15 15.21
C GLY A 5 -10.39 -7.60 14.03
N LEU A 6 -11.37 -8.35 13.53
CA LEU A 6 -12.38 -7.82 12.61
C LEU A 6 -13.69 -7.58 13.37
N ASP A 7 -14.35 -6.45 13.10
CA ASP A 7 -15.59 -6.05 13.80
C ASP A 7 -16.83 -6.73 13.23
N ALA A 8 -16.85 -6.97 11.92
CA ALA A 8 -17.91 -7.71 11.25
C ALA A 8 -17.50 -9.16 10.94
N PRO A 9 -18.47 -10.10 10.97
CA PRO A 9 -18.20 -11.50 10.66
C PRO A 9 -18.19 -11.77 9.14
N LEU A 10 -17.55 -12.87 8.74
CA LEU A 10 -17.76 -13.51 7.43
C LEU A 10 -18.94 -14.48 7.55
N ARG A 11 -19.91 -14.40 6.64
CA ARG A 11 -20.94 -15.44 6.47
C ARG A 11 -20.48 -16.46 5.45
N VAL A 12 -20.57 -17.74 5.81
CA VAL A 12 -20.25 -18.87 4.94
C VAL A 12 -21.48 -19.75 4.79
N ALA A 13 -21.99 -19.89 3.57
CA ALA A 13 -23.00 -20.89 3.26
C ALA A 13 -22.32 -22.23 2.94
N GLN A 14 -22.94 -23.34 3.35
CA GLN A 14 -22.42 -24.70 3.13
C GLN A 14 -20.96 -24.84 3.63
N PRO A 15 -20.71 -24.66 4.94
CA PRO A 15 -19.36 -24.65 5.49
C PRO A 15 -18.56 -25.92 5.18
N ASP A 16 -19.21 -27.08 5.07
CA ASP A 16 -18.56 -28.35 4.73
C ASP A 16 -17.97 -28.36 3.30
N VAL A 17 -18.48 -27.52 2.40
CA VAL A 17 -17.96 -27.33 1.04
C VAL A 17 -16.90 -26.24 1.01
N VAL A 18 -17.08 -25.17 1.79
CA VAL A 18 -16.22 -23.99 1.73
C VAL A 18 -14.92 -24.18 2.51
N ARG A 19 -15.01 -24.70 3.74
CA ARG A 19 -13.88 -24.79 4.67
C ARG A 19 -12.69 -25.60 4.15
N PRO A 20 -12.86 -26.74 3.46
CA PRO A 20 -11.71 -27.49 2.94
C PRO A 20 -10.82 -26.69 1.97
N LEU A 21 -11.36 -25.68 1.28
CA LEU A 21 -10.60 -24.79 0.41
C LEU A 21 -10.19 -23.49 1.11
N LEU A 22 -10.99 -22.99 2.05
CA LEU A 22 -10.73 -21.74 2.75
C LEU A 22 -9.69 -21.92 3.87
N ASP A 23 -9.87 -22.90 4.76
CA ASP A 23 -9.06 -23.08 5.96
C ASP A 23 -7.54 -23.15 5.67
N PRO A 24 -7.05 -23.84 4.61
CA PRO A 24 -5.63 -23.82 4.26
C PRO A 24 -5.09 -22.44 3.85
N VAL A 25 -5.95 -21.58 3.28
CA VAL A 25 -5.55 -20.25 2.79
C VAL A 25 -5.46 -19.24 3.95
N ILE A 26 -6.34 -19.35 4.93
CA ILE A 26 -6.43 -18.44 6.09
C ILE A 26 -5.88 -19.09 7.38
N GLY A 27 -5.00 -20.08 7.25
CA GLY A 27 -4.54 -20.91 8.38
C GLY A 27 -3.89 -20.12 9.52
N GLY A 28 -3.28 -18.97 9.21
CA GLY A 28 -2.69 -18.06 10.19
C GLY A 28 -3.68 -17.05 10.79
N TRP A 29 -4.97 -17.03 10.40
CA TRP A 29 -5.93 -16.04 10.91
C TRP A 29 -6.92 -16.68 11.89
N PRO A 30 -6.77 -16.45 13.21
CA PRO A 30 -7.65 -17.07 14.19
C PRO A 30 -9.11 -16.65 14.00
N PHE A 31 -10.04 -17.60 14.12
CA PHE A 31 -11.47 -17.31 14.08
C PHE A 31 -12.28 -18.25 14.97
N SER A 32 -13.45 -17.79 15.40
CA SER A 32 -14.49 -18.64 16.00
C SER A 32 -15.64 -18.85 15.02
N ALA A 33 -16.06 -20.10 14.84
CA ALA A 33 -17.26 -20.42 14.08
C ALA A 33 -18.48 -20.49 15.01
N VAL A 34 -19.51 -19.71 14.71
CA VAL A 34 -20.77 -19.70 15.46
C VAL A 34 -21.92 -19.94 14.47
N PRO A 35 -22.88 -20.82 14.79
CA PRO A 35 -24.09 -20.97 13.98
C PRO A 35 -24.82 -19.64 13.87
N CYS A 36 -25.22 -19.28 12.66
CA CYS A 36 -26.04 -18.09 12.43
C CYS A 36 -27.50 -18.43 12.78
N ALA A 37 -27.88 -18.21 14.04
CA ALA A 37 -29.25 -18.40 14.51
C ALA A 37 -30.19 -17.25 14.10
N ASP A 38 -29.62 -16.06 13.84
CA ASP A 38 -30.33 -14.88 13.37
C ASP A 38 -29.52 -14.20 12.24
N LEU A 39 -30.11 -14.13 11.04
CA LEU A 39 -29.53 -13.48 9.87
C LEU A 39 -29.43 -11.95 10.00
N HIS A 40 -29.94 -11.35 11.09
CA HIS A 40 -29.97 -9.91 11.34
C HIS A 40 -29.09 -9.43 12.51
N ALA A 41 -28.51 -10.33 13.33
CA ALA A 41 -27.84 -9.95 14.58
C ALA A 41 -26.59 -9.05 14.42
N LYS A 42 -25.83 -9.21 13.32
CA LYS A 42 -24.83 -8.24 12.83
C LYS A 42 -24.68 -8.37 11.31
N PRO A 43 -24.61 -7.26 10.54
CA PRO A 43 -24.29 -7.32 9.12
C PRO A 43 -22.89 -7.92 8.94
N ALA A 44 -22.75 -8.84 7.99
CA ALA A 44 -21.46 -9.43 7.65
C ALA A 44 -20.71 -8.52 6.67
N PHE A 45 -19.39 -8.43 6.79
CA PHE A 45 -18.59 -7.70 5.79
C PHE A 45 -18.65 -8.38 4.43
N ALA A 46 -18.77 -9.72 4.43
CA ALA A 46 -18.97 -10.51 3.23
C ALA A 46 -19.80 -11.77 3.50
N THR A 47 -20.42 -12.29 2.44
CA THR A 47 -21.08 -13.59 2.40
C THR A 47 -20.50 -14.41 1.25
N LEU A 48 -19.90 -15.55 1.56
CA LEU A 48 -19.38 -16.50 0.58
C LEU A 48 -20.36 -17.67 0.42
N ARG A 49 -20.85 -17.88 -0.80
CA ARG A 49 -21.89 -18.87 -1.13
C ARG A 49 -21.52 -19.71 -2.34
N PRO A 50 -21.38 -21.04 -2.21
CA PRO A 50 -21.34 -21.93 -3.37
C PRO A 50 -22.66 -21.86 -4.15
N ARG A 51 -22.57 -21.73 -5.48
CA ARG A 51 -23.72 -21.86 -6.39
C ARG A 51 -23.79 -23.26 -6.97
N ASP A 52 -22.62 -23.79 -7.33
CA ASP A 52 -22.39 -25.17 -7.74
C ASP A 52 -20.93 -25.56 -7.42
N ALA A 53 -20.50 -26.75 -7.86
CA ALA A 53 -19.14 -27.26 -7.62
C ALA A 53 -18.01 -26.43 -8.26
N LYS A 54 -18.31 -25.59 -9.26
CA LYS A 54 -17.34 -24.80 -10.04
C LYS A 54 -17.53 -23.29 -9.88
N LYS A 55 -18.64 -22.84 -9.29
CA LYS A 55 -18.99 -21.43 -9.17
C LYS A 55 -19.39 -21.08 -7.75
N TRP A 56 -18.66 -20.15 -7.16
CA TRP A 56 -18.94 -19.53 -5.88
C TRP A 56 -19.22 -18.05 -6.07
N ARG A 57 -20.07 -17.49 -5.22
CA ARG A 57 -20.41 -16.06 -5.20
C ARG A 57 -19.92 -15.44 -3.91
N LEU A 58 -19.22 -14.32 -4.03
CA LEU A 58 -18.90 -13.43 -2.92
C LEU A 58 -19.82 -12.21 -2.99
N GLU A 59 -20.58 -11.98 -1.93
CA GLU A 59 -21.41 -10.78 -1.73
C GLU A 59 -20.77 -9.93 -0.63
N ALA A 60 -20.19 -8.78 -0.98
CA ALA A 60 -19.56 -7.85 -0.04
C ALA A 60 -20.29 -6.49 -0.13
N PRO A 61 -21.17 -6.15 0.84
CA PRO A 61 -22.06 -4.98 0.73
C PRO A 61 -21.33 -3.64 0.62
N LEU A 62 -20.12 -3.56 1.18
CA LEU A 62 -19.28 -2.36 1.17
C LEU A 62 -18.24 -2.37 0.04
N ALA A 63 -18.22 -3.41 -0.79
CA ALA A 63 -17.38 -3.44 -1.97
C ALA A 63 -18.04 -2.59 -3.08
N GLY A 64 -17.28 -1.72 -3.72
CA GLY A 64 -17.76 -0.93 -4.88
C GLY A 64 -17.96 -1.77 -6.15
N LYS A 65 -17.95 -3.10 -6.07
CA LYS A 65 -18.04 -4.04 -7.20
C LYS A 65 -19.32 -4.88 -7.10
N PRO A 66 -20.05 -5.08 -8.20
CA PRO A 66 -21.18 -6.01 -8.23
C PRO A 66 -20.76 -7.44 -7.88
N ALA A 67 -21.62 -8.17 -7.17
CA ALA A 67 -21.39 -9.59 -6.90
C ALA A 67 -21.37 -10.40 -8.21
N ALA A 68 -20.33 -11.22 -8.38
CA ALA A 68 -20.16 -12.09 -9.54
C ALA A 68 -19.92 -13.54 -9.12
N ASP A 69 -20.22 -14.46 -10.04
CA ASP A 69 -19.94 -15.89 -9.87
C ASP A 69 -18.53 -16.18 -10.37
N HIS A 70 -17.67 -16.67 -9.48
CA HIS A 70 -16.26 -16.95 -9.73
C HIS A 70 -15.94 -18.43 -9.53
N ASN A 71 -14.83 -18.89 -10.10
CA ASN A 71 -14.23 -20.15 -9.65
C ASN A 71 -13.94 -20.08 -8.12
N PRO A 72 -14.04 -21.17 -7.34
CA PRO A 72 -13.83 -21.16 -5.90
C PRO A 72 -12.57 -20.44 -5.43
N VAL A 73 -11.44 -20.66 -6.12
CA VAL A 73 -10.14 -20.05 -5.79
C VAL A 73 -10.15 -18.54 -6.06
N ASN A 74 -10.82 -18.10 -7.12
CA ASN A 74 -11.01 -16.67 -7.40
C ASN A 74 -11.95 -16.01 -6.37
N ALA A 75 -13.02 -16.71 -5.94
CA ALA A 75 -13.89 -16.20 -4.89
C ALA A 75 -13.15 -16.06 -3.54
N ILE A 76 -12.24 -16.99 -3.21
CA ILE A 76 -11.36 -16.87 -2.04
C ILE A 76 -10.38 -15.70 -2.21
N CYS A 77 -9.82 -15.50 -3.40
CA CYS A 77 -8.98 -14.34 -3.70
C CYS A 77 -9.71 -13.01 -3.46
N ASP A 78 -10.94 -12.87 -3.95
CA ASP A 78 -11.74 -11.66 -3.71
C ASP A 78 -12.10 -11.52 -2.23
N LEU A 79 -12.34 -12.64 -1.53
CA LEU A 79 -12.56 -12.64 -0.08
C LEU A 79 -11.33 -12.13 0.67
N VAL A 80 -10.12 -12.56 0.31
CA VAL A 80 -8.87 -12.07 0.92
C VAL A 80 -8.76 -10.56 0.81
N VAL A 81 -9.08 -9.99 -0.35
CA VAL A 81 -9.12 -8.53 -0.56
C VAL A 81 -10.15 -7.86 0.35
N GLU A 82 -11.36 -8.42 0.46
CA GLU A 82 -12.39 -7.88 1.35
C GLU A 82 -12.03 -8.01 2.84
N MET A 83 -11.29 -9.06 3.23
CA MET A 83 -10.75 -9.18 4.59
C MET A 83 -9.72 -8.09 4.88
N SER A 84 -8.89 -7.71 3.90
CA SER A 84 -7.99 -6.56 4.02
C SER A 84 -8.75 -5.27 4.25
N TRP A 85 -9.83 -5.04 3.49
CA TRP A 85 -10.66 -3.85 3.67
C TRP A 85 -11.38 -3.84 5.01
N GLU A 86 -11.91 -4.98 5.45
CA GLU A 86 -12.56 -5.10 6.75
C GLU A 86 -11.59 -4.84 7.90
N ARG A 87 -10.32 -5.27 7.77
CA ARG A 87 -9.27 -4.93 8.74
C ARG A 87 -9.12 -3.42 8.89
N LEU A 88 -9.07 -2.68 7.79
CA LEU A 88 -8.94 -1.22 7.84
C LEU A 88 -10.20 -0.58 8.43
N ARG A 89 -11.40 -1.05 8.05
CA ARG A 89 -12.65 -0.57 8.67
C ARG A 89 -12.69 -0.79 10.18
N SER A 90 -12.17 -1.92 10.66
CA SER A 90 -12.11 -2.27 12.10
C SER A 90 -10.99 -1.54 12.84
N ARG A 91 -9.94 -1.16 12.11
CA ARG A 91 -8.73 -0.50 12.63
C ARG A 91 -8.33 0.65 11.70
N PRO A 92 -9.11 1.74 11.69
CA PRO A 92 -8.93 2.84 10.75
C PRO A 92 -7.65 3.65 11.06
N ASP A 93 -7.01 3.38 12.20
CA ASP A 93 -5.70 3.89 12.60
C ASP A 93 -4.53 3.22 11.86
N LEU A 94 -4.75 2.13 11.13
CA LEU A 94 -3.69 1.44 10.39
C LEU A 94 -3.48 2.04 9.00
N LEU A 95 -2.22 2.22 8.63
CA LEU A 95 -1.84 2.39 7.22
C LEU A 95 -1.79 1.00 6.57
N CYS A 96 -1.85 0.94 5.24
CA CYS A 96 -1.78 -0.35 4.56
C CYS A 96 -1.05 -0.24 3.23
N LEU A 97 0.08 -0.95 3.15
CA LEU A 97 0.85 -1.05 1.92
C LEU A 97 0.43 -2.29 1.14
N HIS A 98 0.27 -2.15 -0.17
CA HIS A 98 0.25 -3.29 -1.08
C HIS A 98 1.68 -3.81 -1.23
N ALA A 99 2.06 -4.75 -0.39
CA ALA A 99 3.43 -5.23 -0.26
C ALA A 99 3.46 -6.68 0.24
N ALA A 100 4.62 -7.32 0.11
CA ALA A 100 4.97 -8.49 0.89
C ALA A 100 5.92 -8.07 2.03
N ALA A 101 5.99 -8.85 3.09
CA ALA A 101 6.96 -8.69 4.16
C ALA A 101 7.52 -10.05 4.57
N LEU A 102 8.84 -10.12 4.74
CA LEU A 102 9.54 -11.29 5.25
C LEU A 102 10.44 -10.86 6.41
N THR A 103 10.72 -11.78 7.33
CA THR A 103 11.66 -11.54 8.42
C THR A 103 13.09 -11.74 7.92
N PHE A 104 13.95 -10.78 8.23
CA PHE A 104 15.39 -10.90 8.15
C PHE A 104 15.89 -10.64 9.57
N ASP A 105 16.34 -11.72 10.23
CA ASP A 105 16.60 -11.74 11.66
C ASP A 105 15.34 -11.32 12.46
N ASP A 106 15.37 -10.22 13.23
CA ASP A 106 14.24 -9.72 14.03
C ASP A 106 13.55 -8.49 13.39
N ARG A 107 13.72 -8.29 12.08
CA ARG A 107 13.21 -7.12 11.34
C ARG A 107 12.42 -7.53 10.11
N LEU A 108 11.41 -6.73 9.78
CA LEU A 108 10.67 -6.88 8.53
C LEU A 108 11.39 -6.16 7.39
N VAL A 109 11.61 -6.90 6.31
CA VAL A 109 11.94 -6.33 5.01
C VAL A 109 10.65 -6.27 4.20
N ILE A 110 10.22 -5.06 3.87
CA ILE A 110 9.01 -4.83 3.09
C ILE A 110 9.37 -4.78 1.60
N PHE A 111 8.58 -5.48 0.78
CA PHE A 111 8.68 -5.50 -0.68
C PHE A 111 7.42 -4.85 -1.26
N PRO A 112 7.40 -3.52 -1.51
CA PRO A 112 6.26 -2.85 -2.11
C PRO A 112 5.98 -3.37 -3.52
N ASN A 113 4.71 -3.32 -3.93
CA ASN A 113 4.32 -3.82 -5.24
C ASN A 113 4.75 -2.90 -6.38
N ALA A 114 5.72 -3.37 -7.16
CA ALA A 114 5.92 -2.92 -8.53
C ALA A 114 5.16 -3.84 -9.49
N ARG A 115 4.49 -3.28 -10.50
CA ARG A 115 3.72 -4.07 -11.49
C ARG A 115 4.63 -5.14 -12.12
N ARG A 116 4.22 -6.41 -12.00
CA ARG A 116 4.85 -7.59 -12.62
C ARG A 116 6.25 -7.95 -12.10
N ALA A 117 6.66 -7.47 -10.92
CA ALA A 117 7.95 -7.86 -10.36
C ALA A 117 8.00 -9.33 -9.86
N GLY A 118 6.86 -9.93 -9.52
CA GLY A 118 6.84 -11.33 -9.04
C GLY A 118 7.05 -11.48 -7.52
N LYS A 119 6.57 -10.52 -6.72
CA LYS A 119 6.65 -10.53 -5.24
C LYS A 119 6.36 -11.88 -4.60
N SER A 120 5.18 -12.45 -4.84
CA SER A 120 4.77 -13.70 -4.19
C SER A 120 5.67 -14.88 -4.57
N LEU A 121 6.24 -14.86 -5.78
CA LEU A 121 7.24 -15.85 -6.19
C LEU A 121 8.56 -15.61 -5.46
N LEU A 122 9.02 -14.35 -5.33
CA LEU A 122 10.19 -14.02 -4.52
C LEU A 122 10.02 -14.40 -3.05
N SER A 123 8.84 -14.15 -2.47
CA SER A 123 8.50 -14.56 -1.10
C SER A 123 8.59 -16.08 -0.95
N ALA A 124 8.07 -16.84 -1.91
CA ALA A 124 8.18 -18.30 -1.91
C ALA A 124 9.64 -18.77 -2.04
N THR A 125 10.44 -18.13 -2.89
CA THR A 125 11.87 -18.47 -3.05
C THR A 125 12.69 -18.14 -1.81
N LEU A 126 12.42 -17.01 -1.14
CA LEU A 126 13.06 -16.67 0.14
C LEU A 126 12.63 -17.62 1.26
N ALA A 127 11.36 -18.05 1.27
CA ALA A 127 10.88 -19.09 2.18
C ALA A 127 11.61 -20.42 1.96
N HIS A 128 11.84 -20.80 0.70
CA HIS A 128 12.66 -21.96 0.36
C HIS A 128 14.11 -21.83 0.86
N ALA A 129 14.64 -20.60 0.89
CA ALA A 129 15.95 -20.27 1.46
C ALA A 129 15.96 -20.10 3.00
N GLY A 130 14.84 -20.35 3.69
CA GLY A 130 14.74 -20.37 5.15
C GLY A 130 14.28 -19.07 5.81
N HIS A 131 13.88 -18.05 5.04
CA HIS A 131 13.31 -16.82 5.60
C HIS A 131 11.83 -17.00 5.95
N GLU A 132 11.36 -16.41 7.05
CA GLU A 132 9.95 -16.51 7.42
C GLU A 132 9.11 -15.53 6.61
N VAL A 133 8.02 -16.03 6.01
CA VAL A 133 7.05 -15.16 5.35
C VAL A 133 6.15 -14.56 6.41
N PHE A 134 6.19 -13.23 6.54
CA PHE A 134 5.40 -12.53 7.54
C PHE A 134 4.02 -12.14 7.01
N SER A 135 3.97 -11.66 5.77
CA SER A 135 2.73 -11.28 5.08
C SER A 135 2.96 -11.22 3.56
N ASP A 136 1.93 -11.49 2.77
CA ASP A 136 1.94 -11.30 1.31
C ASP A 136 0.70 -10.53 0.84
N ASP A 137 0.78 -9.92 -0.35
CA ASP A 137 -0.22 -9.03 -0.99
C ASP A 137 -0.53 -7.71 -0.25
N PHE A 138 -0.64 -7.71 1.08
CA PHE A 138 -0.81 -6.49 1.88
C PHE A 138 -0.13 -6.56 3.25
N VAL A 139 0.34 -5.40 3.72
CA VAL A 139 1.00 -5.23 5.02
C VAL A 139 0.39 -4.02 5.72
N PRO A 140 -0.50 -4.21 6.73
CA PRO A 140 -0.91 -3.14 7.61
C PRO A 140 0.30 -2.66 8.43
N LEU A 141 0.41 -1.34 8.61
CA LEU A 141 1.44 -0.71 9.44
C LEU A 141 0.78 -0.03 10.63
N ALA A 142 1.38 -0.22 11.79
CA ALA A 142 1.03 0.45 13.03
C ALA A 142 2.21 1.29 13.51
N VAL A 143 1.91 2.45 14.10
CA VAL A 143 2.88 3.29 14.79
C VAL A 143 2.62 3.16 16.28
N ASP A 144 3.61 2.72 17.04
CA ASP A 144 3.50 2.71 18.49
C ASP A 144 3.52 4.16 19.03
N PRO A 145 2.49 4.62 19.75
CA PRO A 145 2.37 6.03 20.13
C PRO A 145 3.36 6.46 21.22
N GLN A 146 4.02 5.53 21.91
CA GLN A 146 4.98 5.84 22.97
C GLN A 146 6.42 5.89 22.47
N SER A 147 6.80 4.89 21.69
CA SER A 147 8.14 4.69 21.16
C SER A 147 8.32 5.27 19.75
N GLY A 148 7.23 5.46 19.01
CA GLY A 148 7.24 5.86 17.60
C GLY A 148 7.70 4.77 16.65
N VAL A 149 7.91 3.53 17.12
CA VAL A 149 8.34 2.42 16.27
C VAL A 149 7.24 2.08 15.26
N ILE A 150 7.63 1.99 13.99
CA ILE A 150 6.74 1.59 12.89
C ILE A 150 6.87 0.08 12.71
N SER A 151 5.77 -0.64 12.92
CA SER A 151 5.73 -2.10 12.82
C SER A 151 4.76 -2.55 11.74
N GLY A 152 5.12 -3.61 11.03
CA GLY A 152 4.20 -4.33 10.16
C GLY A 152 3.37 -5.33 10.97
N MET A 153 2.15 -5.59 10.52
CA MET A 153 1.24 -6.58 11.10
C MET A 153 1.04 -7.75 10.15
N ALA A 154 1.19 -8.97 10.64
CA ALA A 154 0.94 -10.19 9.86
C ALA A 154 -0.54 -10.31 9.50
N ASN A 155 -0.84 -10.75 8.27
CA ASN A 155 -2.21 -11.02 7.85
C ASN A 155 -2.65 -12.48 8.10
N GLY A 156 -1.71 -13.42 8.23
CA GLY A 156 -2.02 -14.84 8.45
C GLY A 156 -2.62 -15.55 7.22
N ILE A 157 -2.39 -15.01 6.02
CA ILE A 157 -2.91 -15.52 4.75
C ILE A 157 -1.78 -16.12 3.93
N ALA A 158 -2.01 -17.31 3.36
CA ALA A 158 -1.07 -17.99 2.48
C ALA A 158 -0.71 -17.12 1.26
N PRO A 159 0.59 -17.03 0.89
CA PRO A 159 1.02 -16.33 -0.33
C PRO A 159 0.33 -16.88 -1.57
N ARG A 160 -0.09 -15.98 -2.46
CA ARG A 160 -0.84 -16.31 -3.67
C ARG A 160 0.06 -16.19 -4.90
N LEU A 161 0.51 -17.32 -5.43
CA LEU A 161 1.32 -17.37 -6.65
C LEU A 161 0.44 -17.36 -7.90
N ARG A 162 0.97 -16.77 -8.98
CA ARG A 162 0.38 -16.89 -10.31
C ARG A 162 0.79 -18.20 -10.96
N MET A 163 -0.14 -18.78 -11.72
CA MET A 163 0.03 -20.04 -12.44
C MET A 163 -0.07 -19.83 -13.96
N PRO A 164 0.67 -20.62 -14.77
CA PRO A 164 1.74 -21.54 -14.35
C PRO A 164 2.94 -20.78 -13.76
N LEU A 165 3.81 -21.49 -13.03
CA LEU A 165 5.08 -20.93 -12.58
C LEU A 165 5.98 -20.64 -13.80
N PRO A 166 6.93 -19.70 -13.69
CA PRO A 166 7.87 -19.43 -14.78
C PRO A 166 8.72 -20.65 -15.16
N ASP A 167 8.96 -20.86 -16.45
CA ASP A 167 9.72 -22.02 -16.97
C ASP A 167 11.22 -21.97 -16.62
N ASN A 168 11.70 -20.85 -16.08
CA ASN A 168 13.12 -20.63 -15.79
C ASN A 168 13.51 -20.98 -14.33
N LEU A 169 12.61 -21.52 -13.52
CA LEU A 169 12.91 -21.99 -12.16
C LEU A 169 13.74 -23.28 -12.17
N SER A 170 14.56 -23.49 -11.15
CA SER A 170 15.17 -24.81 -10.92
C SER A 170 14.10 -25.85 -10.58
N ALA A 171 14.39 -27.11 -10.93
CA ALA A 171 13.51 -28.23 -10.62
C ALA A 171 13.26 -28.40 -9.10
N THR A 172 14.26 -28.08 -8.27
CA THR A 172 14.15 -28.15 -6.82
C THR A 172 13.15 -27.12 -6.28
N LEU A 173 13.25 -25.87 -6.73
CA LEU A 173 12.33 -24.82 -6.30
C LEU A 173 10.91 -25.07 -6.82
N ASP A 174 10.78 -25.46 -8.09
CA ASP A 174 9.48 -25.79 -8.69
C ASP A 174 8.78 -26.91 -7.91
N SER A 175 9.47 -28.03 -7.66
CA SER A 175 8.91 -29.13 -6.86
C SER A 175 8.55 -28.67 -5.46
N TRP A 176 9.42 -27.92 -4.78
CA TRP A 176 9.18 -27.46 -3.42
C TRP A 176 7.94 -26.57 -3.31
N ILE A 177 7.72 -25.66 -4.27
CA ILE A 177 6.54 -24.80 -4.36
C ILE A 177 5.31 -25.67 -4.63
N MET A 178 5.38 -26.52 -5.66
CA MET A 178 4.23 -27.29 -6.13
C MET A 178 3.75 -28.32 -5.10
N ASP A 179 4.65 -28.91 -4.31
CA ASP A 179 4.33 -29.82 -3.20
C ASP A 179 3.60 -29.11 -2.04
N ARG A 180 3.69 -27.78 -1.96
CA ARG A 180 3.09 -26.94 -0.90
C ARG A 180 1.87 -26.15 -1.36
N ILE A 181 1.45 -26.31 -2.61
CA ILE A 181 0.21 -25.71 -3.13
C ILE A 181 -0.94 -26.72 -2.99
N ALA A 182 -1.78 -26.53 -1.95
CA ALA A 182 -2.99 -27.34 -1.77
C ALA A 182 -4.21 -26.77 -2.50
N VAL A 183 -4.33 -25.44 -2.58
CA VAL A 183 -5.50 -24.75 -3.16
C VAL A 183 -5.07 -24.03 -4.44
N ARG A 184 -5.58 -24.47 -5.59
CA ARG A 184 -5.20 -23.89 -6.89
C ARG A 184 -6.26 -23.99 -7.97
N ASN A 185 -6.12 -23.13 -8.96
CA ASN A 185 -6.79 -23.24 -10.25
C ASN A 185 -5.81 -22.93 -11.39
N LYS A 186 -6.30 -22.63 -12.59
CA LYS A 186 -5.46 -22.31 -13.75
C LYS A 186 -4.66 -21.01 -13.61
N GLN A 187 -5.09 -20.08 -12.76
CA GLN A 187 -4.53 -18.73 -12.63
C GLN A 187 -3.72 -18.56 -11.34
N TYR A 188 -4.13 -19.21 -10.25
CA TYR A 188 -3.57 -18.97 -8.92
C TYR A 188 -3.34 -20.27 -8.14
N GLY A 189 -2.31 -20.28 -7.31
CA GLY A 189 -2.03 -21.32 -6.32
C GLY A 189 -1.62 -20.68 -4.99
N TYR A 190 -2.20 -21.14 -3.89
CA TYR A 190 -1.84 -20.69 -2.55
C TYR A 190 -0.77 -21.58 -1.94
N LEU A 191 0.30 -20.97 -1.44
CA LEU A 191 1.39 -21.66 -0.75
C LEU A 191 1.00 -21.92 0.70
N THR A 192 0.35 -23.06 0.95
CA THR A 192 -0.26 -23.38 2.26
C THR A 192 0.63 -24.24 3.16
N GLY A 193 1.70 -24.82 2.62
CA GLY A 193 2.63 -25.69 3.35
C GLY A 193 3.83 -24.97 3.98
N ILE A 194 3.64 -23.74 4.42
CA ILE A 194 4.64 -22.93 5.12
C ILE A 194 4.07 -22.42 6.44
N ASP A 195 4.94 -22.21 7.42
CA ASP A 195 4.56 -21.57 8.68
C ASP A 195 4.32 -20.07 8.44
N LEU A 196 3.21 -19.58 8.97
CA LEU A 196 2.84 -18.17 8.91
C LEU A 196 2.57 -17.67 10.33
N PRO A 197 3.01 -16.45 10.67
CA PRO A 197 2.66 -15.85 11.94
C PRO A 197 1.15 -15.62 12.02
N GLN A 198 0.63 -15.67 13.25
CA GLN A 198 -0.78 -15.41 13.48
C GLN A 198 -1.15 -13.97 13.07
N SER A 199 -2.31 -13.79 12.46
CA SER A 199 -2.85 -12.48 12.10
C SER A 199 -2.88 -11.57 13.32
N GLY A 200 -2.32 -10.36 13.20
CA GLY A 200 -2.16 -9.43 14.32
C GLY A 200 -0.80 -9.47 15.02
N THR A 201 0.04 -10.48 14.75
CA THR A 201 1.46 -10.46 15.17
C THR A 201 2.16 -9.25 14.56
N VAL A 202 2.99 -8.56 15.34
CA VAL A 202 3.70 -7.36 14.91
C VAL A 202 5.21 -7.56 14.96
N ALA A 203 5.92 -6.92 14.02
CA ALA A 203 7.38 -6.84 14.03
C ALA A 203 7.86 -5.49 13.46
N PRO A 204 8.99 -4.93 13.94
CA PRO A 204 9.49 -3.64 13.47
C PRO A 204 9.91 -3.70 11.99
N VAL A 205 9.59 -2.65 11.23
CA VAL A 205 10.10 -2.51 9.86
C VAL A 205 11.57 -2.13 9.91
N GLY A 206 12.42 -2.84 9.17
CA GLY A 206 13.87 -2.57 9.16
C GLY A 206 14.47 -2.26 7.80
N ALA A 207 13.78 -2.58 6.70
CA ALA A 207 14.19 -2.14 5.36
C ALA A 207 13.01 -2.14 4.39
N ILE A 208 13.19 -1.43 3.28
CA ILE A 208 12.29 -1.47 2.12
C ILE A 208 13.10 -1.86 0.89
N VAL A 209 12.62 -2.86 0.15
CA VAL A 209 13.24 -3.32 -1.10
C VAL A 209 12.22 -3.18 -2.25
N VAL A 210 12.43 -2.19 -3.10
CA VAL A 210 11.66 -1.97 -4.32
C VAL A 210 12.11 -2.95 -5.39
N LEU A 211 11.17 -3.73 -5.92
CA LEU A 211 11.47 -4.77 -6.90
C LEU A 211 11.39 -4.25 -8.33
N GLU A 212 12.39 -4.56 -9.13
CA GLU A 212 12.46 -4.30 -10.57
C GLU A 212 12.84 -5.58 -11.32
N GLY A 213 11.85 -6.47 -11.46
CA GLY A 213 11.98 -7.67 -12.28
C GLY A 213 11.97 -7.33 -13.77
N ASP A 214 13.04 -7.63 -14.47
CA ASP A 214 13.19 -7.44 -15.91
C ASP A 214 13.70 -8.74 -16.56
N PRO A 215 12.82 -9.52 -17.23
CA PRO A 215 13.23 -10.78 -17.86
C PRO A 215 14.17 -10.57 -19.06
N THR A 216 14.32 -9.34 -19.56
CA THR A 216 15.22 -9.02 -20.67
C THR A 216 16.62 -8.65 -20.22
N MET A 217 16.81 -8.42 -18.91
CA MET A 217 18.10 -8.06 -18.35
C MET A 217 19.11 -9.21 -18.51
N THR A 218 20.32 -8.87 -18.93
CA THR A 218 21.46 -9.80 -19.05
C THR A 218 22.49 -9.61 -17.94
N ALA A 219 22.49 -8.45 -17.29
CA ALA A 219 23.32 -8.18 -16.13
C ALA A 219 22.92 -9.07 -14.94
N PRO A 220 23.85 -9.35 -14.00
CA PRO A 220 23.51 -10.04 -12.75
C PRO A 220 22.49 -9.27 -11.92
N ALA A 221 21.81 -9.99 -11.01
CA ALA A 221 20.98 -9.34 -10.00
C ALA A 221 21.80 -8.31 -9.21
N SER A 222 21.19 -7.16 -8.92
CA SER A 222 21.87 -6.08 -8.21
C SER A 222 20.95 -5.41 -7.19
N LEU A 223 21.57 -4.92 -6.13
CA LEU A 223 20.91 -4.23 -5.03
C LEU A 223 21.58 -2.87 -4.85
N THR A 224 20.84 -1.79 -5.06
CA THR A 224 21.37 -0.41 -5.00
C THR A 224 20.48 0.49 -4.15
N PRO A 225 21.02 1.49 -3.44
CA PRO A 225 20.21 2.48 -2.74
C PRO A 225 19.22 3.20 -3.66
N VAL A 226 18.06 3.55 -3.11
CA VAL A 226 17.01 4.35 -3.75
C VAL A 226 17.05 5.75 -3.17
N THR A 227 16.82 6.77 -3.99
CA THR A 227 16.72 8.14 -3.47
C THR A 227 15.47 8.28 -2.60
N GLN A 228 15.49 9.20 -1.64
CA GLN A 228 14.32 9.44 -0.79
C GLN A 228 13.08 9.80 -1.63
N GLU A 229 13.27 10.59 -2.70
CA GLU A 229 12.18 10.97 -3.61
C GLU A 229 11.53 9.75 -4.29
N GLU A 230 12.33 8.84 -4.85
CA GLU A 230 11.83 7.61 -5.48
C GLU A 230 11.15 6.69 -4.47
N ALA A 231 11.72 6.59 -3.26
CA ALA A 231 11.16 5.80 -2.17
C ALA A 231 9.79 6.32 -1.72
N MET A 232 9.67 7.64 -1.55
CA MET A 232 8.40 8.30 -1.19
C MET A 232 7.33 8.08 -2.25
N ALA A 233 7.68 8.28 -3.54
CA ALA A 233 6.76 8.04 -4.64
C ALA A 233 6.26 6.59 -4.65
N SER A 234 7.14 5.62 -4.40
CA SER A 234 6.79 4.21 -4.29
C SER A 234 5.80 3.95 -3.14
N LEU A 235 6.13 4.38 -1.91
CA LEU A 235 5.32 4.13 -0.72
C LEU A 235 3.94 4.78 -0.78
N VAL A 236 3.88 6.07 -1.17
CA VAL A 236 2.60 6.80 -1.32
C VAL A 236 1.70 6.11 -2.35
N THR A 237 2.26 5.65 -3.47
CA THR A 237 1.50 4.95 -4.51
C THR A 237 1.01 3.57 -4.06
N GLN A 238 1.78 2.87 -3.20
CA GLN A 238 1.41 1.55 -2.70
C GLN A 238 0.49 1.59 -1.49
N ASN A 239 0.32 2.74 -0.84
CA ASN A 239 -0.67 2.89 0.22
C ASN A 239 -2.08 2.89 -0.36
N PHE A 240 -2.91 1.96 0.10
CA PHE A 240 -4.34 1.91 -0.27
C PHE A 240 -5.27 2.16 0.92
N GLY A 241 -4.72 2.35 2.12
CA GLY A 241 -5.49 2.83 3.27
C GLY A 241 -5.87 4.29 3.06
N ARG A 242 -7.14 4.56 2.77
CA ARG A 242 -7.69 5.93 2.60
C ARG A 242 -8.36 6.47 3.85
N GLN A 243 -8.51 5.65 4.88
CA GLN A 243 -9.19 6.01 6.12
C GLN A 243 -8.30 6.81 7.07
N VAL A 244 -6.97 6.68 6.93
CA VAL A 244 -6.01 7.51 7.63
C VAL A 244 -5.87 8.83 6.88
N HIS A 245 -5.80 9.93 7.63
CA HIS A 245 -5.55 11.27 7.13
C HIS A 245 -4.29 11.31 6.24
N ALA A 246 -4.39 11.90 5.05
CA ALA A 246 -3.33 11.98 4.05
C ALA A 246 -2.00 12.54 4.60
N GLY A 247 -2.06 13.62 5.39
CA GLY A 247 -0.88 14.16 6.09
C GLY A 247 -0.20 13.17 7.05
N ALA A 248 -0.95 12.29 7.71
CA ALA A 248 -0.38 11.27 8.58
C ALA A 248 0.28 10.14 7.77
N ILE A 249 -0.33 9.74 6.65
CA ILE A 249 0.27 8.79 5.70
C ILE A 249 1.61 9.33 5.18
N LEU A 250 1.65 10.61 4.82
CA LEU A 250 2.87 11.30 4.39
C LEU A 250 3.98 11.26 5.45
N ARG A 251 3.67 11.57 6.71
CA ARG A 251 4.65 11.52 7.81
C ARG A 251 5.19 10.12 8.06
N VAL A 252 4.36 9.09 8.00
CA VAL A 252 4.81 7.70 8.17
C VAL A 252 5.69 7.27 6.99
N ALA A 253 5.32 7.62 5.76
CA ALA A 253 6.12 7.33 4.58
C ALA A 253 7.49 8.02 4.67
N ASP A 254 7.53 9.30 5.04
CA ASP A 254 8.79 10.04 5.21
C ASP A 254 9.67 9.41 6.29
N ALA A 255 9.10 9.11 7.47
CA ALA A 255 9.81 8.44 8.54
C ALA A 255 10.43 7.10 8.10
N LEU A 256 9.68 6.28 7.36
CA LEU A 256 10.22 5.03 6.77
C LEU A 256 11.42 5.33 5.85
N THR A 257 11.28 6.27 4.92
CA THR A 257 12.37 6.57 3.97
C THR A 257 13.60 7.20 4.59
N ARG A 258 13.48 7.81 5.78
CA ARG A 258 14.61 8.44 6.50
C ARG A 258 15.31 7.50 7.49
N THR A 259 14.59 6.52 8.06
CA THR A 259 15.09 5.74 9.20
C THR A 259 15.53 4.33 8.86
N VAL A 260 15.11 3.79 7.71
CA VAL A 260 15.54 2.46 7.26
C VAL A 260 16.16 2.52 5.86
N PRO A 261 17.07 1.60 5.51
CA PRO A 261 17.56 1.50 4.15
C PRO A 261 16.42 1.22 3.17
N VAL A 262 16.38 2.01 2.10
CA VAL A 262 15.52 1.76 0.93
C VAL A 262 16.40 1.38 -0.25
N LEU A 263 16.20 0.15 -0.73
CA LEU A 263 17.02 -0.48 -1.75
C LEU A 263 16.15 -0.83 -2.97
N ARG A 264 16.78 -0.91 -4.14
CA ARG A 264 16.20 -1.36 -5.40
C ARG A 264 16.86 -2.66 -5.78
N LEU A 265 16.06 -3.70 -5.96
CA LEU A 265 16.49 -5.01 -6.42
C LEU A 265 16.14 -5.17 -7.89
N ARG A 266 17.14 -5.19 -8.77
CA ARG A 266 16.99 -5.49 -10.19
C ARG A 266 17.38 -6.92 -10.47
N TYR A 267 16.54 -7.68 -11.18
CA TYR A 267 16.79 -9.11 -11.44
C TYR A 267 16.00 -9.63 -12.65
N ASN A 268 16.51 -10.68 -13.28
CA ASN A 268 15.81 -11.45 -14.34
C ASN A 268 15.39 -12.85 -13.87
N ARG A 269 16.05 -13.39 -12.85
CA ARG A 269 15.81 -14.70 -12.22
C ARG A 269 15.54 -14.51 -10.74
N VAL A 270 14.46 -15.13 -10.26
CA VAL A 270 14.03 -14.97 -8.86
C VAL A 270 14.98 -15.65 -7.86
N GLU A 271 15.64 -16.74 -8.29
CA GLU A 271 16.61 -17.46 -7.46
C GLU A 271 17.87 -16.63 -7.20
N ASP A 272 18.40 -15.97 -8.24
CA ASP A 272 19.54 -15.06 -8.11
C ASP A 272 19.19 -13.86 -7.21
N ALA A 273 17.95 -13.35 -7.34
CA ALA A 273 17.44 -12.28 -6.50
C ALA A 273 17.35 -12.71 -5.02
N ALA A 274 16.81 -13.90 -4.76
CA ALA A 274 16.69 -14.44 -3.41
C ALA A 274 18.07 -14.74 -2.79
N ALA A 275 19.01 -15.29 -3.56
CA ALA A 275 20.38 -15.53 -3.12
C ALA A 275 21.07 -14.21 -2.73
N LEU A 276 20.97 -13.18 -3.59
CA LEU A 276 21.52 -11.85 -3.30
C LEU A 276 20.94 -11.24 -2.02
N LEU A 277 19.62 -11.32 -1.82
CA LEU A 277 18.99 -10.82 -0.59
C LEU A 277 19.38 -11.63 0.63
N HIS A 278 19.52 -12.95 0.52
CA HIS A 278 19.92 -13.81 1.64
C HIS A 278 21.38 -13.55 2.07
N GLU A 279 22.28 -13.32 1.13
CA GLU A 279 23.72 -13.20 1.40
C GLU A 279 24.16 -11.76 1.71
N THR A 280 23.40 -10.74 1.26
CA THR A 280 23.85 -9.35 1.37
C THR A 280 23.98 -8.87 2.82
N PRO A 281 25.09 -8.21 3.18
CA PRO A 281 25.23 -7.57 4.49
C PRO A 281 24.31 -6.36 4.66
N LEU A 282 23.76 -5.81 3.57
CA LEU A 282 22.85 -4.65 3.61
C LEU A 282 21.52 -4.94 4.32
N LEU A 283 21.18 -6.23 4.50
CA LEU A 283 19.97 -6.70 5.18
C LEU A 283 20.29 -7.41 6.51
N ARG A 284 21.45 -7.12 7.10
CA ARG A 284 21.87 -7.59 8.43
C ARG A 284 21.84 -6.44 9.42
N ASP A 285 21.57 -6.76 10.68
CA ASP A 285 21.56 -5.79 11.79
C ASP A 285 20.68 -4.54 11.52
N LEU A 286 19.52 -4.77 10.89
CA LEU A 286 18.67 -3.70 10.40
C LEU A 286 18.12 -2.82 11.54
N PRO A 287 18.07 -1.49 11.36
CA PRO A 287 17.45 -0.59 12.34
C PRO A 287 15.95 -0.87 12.45
N ALA A 288 15.31 -0.34 13.49
CA ALA A 288 13.85 -0.28 13.54
C ALA A 288 13.39 1.09 13.01
N ALA A 289 12.45 1.09 12.07
CA ALA A 289 11.83 2.30 11.58
C ALA A 289 11.16 3.06 12.71
N GLN A 290 11.34 4.38 12.75
CA GLN A 290 10.89 5.19 13.87
C GLN A 290 10.38 6.57 13.40
N MET A 291 9.22 6.97 13.91
CA MET A 291 8.73 8.34 13.79
C MET A 291 9.33 9.23 14.86
N ALA A 292 9.65 10.48 14.50
CA ALA A 292 10.12 11.47 15.45
C ALA A 292 9.01 11.84 16.45
N LYS A 293 9.38 12.13 17.70
CA LYS A 293 8.41 12.49 18.76
C LYS A 293 7.52 13.68 18.40
N ALA A 294 8.05 14.64 17.64
CA ALA A 294 7.30 15.80 17.18
C ALA A 294 6.14 15.43 16.24
N ASP A 295 6.26 14.30 15.53
CA ASP A 295 5.28 13.80 14.55
C ASP A 295 4.32 12.77 15.15
N LEU A 296 4.52 12.37 16.41
CA LEU A 296 3.64 11.44 17.11
C LEU A 296 2.35 12.16 17.52
N SER A 297 1.25 11.82 16.85
CA SER A 297 -0.08 12.01 17.41
C SER A 297 -0.47 10.73 18.16
N GLY A 298 -1.13 10.86 19.33
CA GLY A 298 -1.50 9.69 20.16
C GLY A 298 -2.31 8.64 19.39
N THR A 299 -3.16 9.08 18.47
CA THR A 299 -3.80 8.25 17.44
C THR A 299 -3.60 8.93 16.09
N LEU A 300 -3.37 8.16 15.02
CA LEU A 300 -3.33 8.75 13.69
C LEU A 300 -4.72 9.30 13.32
N PRO A 301 -4.82 10.56 12.87
CA PRO A 301 -6.11 11.16 12.55
C PRO A 301 -6.77 10.41 11.38
N LEU A 302 -8.10 10.33 11.41
CA LEU A 302 -8.88 9.71 10.35
C LEU A 302 -9.27 10.75 9.30
N ALA A 303 -9.35 10.32 8.05
CA ALA A 303 -9.81 11.14 6.94
C ALA A 303 -11.35 11.29 6.99
N PRO A 304 -11.89 12.50 6.79
CA PRO A 304 -13.32 12.77 6.67
C PRO A 304 -13.79 12.40 5.25
N LEU A 305 -14.07 11.12 5.04
CA LEU A 305 -14.41 10.54 3.73
C LEU A 305 -15.69 11.10 3.06
N ASP A 306 -16.53 11.82 3.82
CA ASP A 306 -17.84 12.33 3.37
C ASP A 306 -17.84 13.82 2.99
N LEU A 307 -16.66 14.46 2.87
CA LEU A 307 -16.61 15.87 2.48
C LEU A 307 -16.97 16.07 1.00
N PRO A 308 -17.83 17.05 0.67
CA PRO A 308 -18.23 17.32 -0.71
C PRO A 308 -17.08 17.92 -1.52
N ASP A 309 -16.95 17.60 -2.80
CA ASP A 309 -15.93 18.23 -3.65
C ASP A 309 -16.08 19.76 -3.68
N VAL A 310 -14.95 20.47 -3.65
CA VAL A 310 -14.95 21.91 -3.95
C VAL A 310 -15.04 22.07 -5.46
N VAL A 311 -16.03 22.82 -5.92
CA VAL A 311 -16.20 23.10 -7.35
C VAL A 311 -15.76 24.52 -7.63
N VAL A 312 -14.78 24.67 -8.51
CA VAL A 312 -14.30 25.97 -9.01
C VAL A 312 -15.06 26.29 -10.29
N ASP A 313 -16.21 26.95 -10.15
CA ASP A 313 -17.14 27.23 -11.25
C ASP A 313 -16.73 28.40 -12.16
N ARG A 314 -15.64 29.10 -11.82
CA ARG A 314 -15.15 30.27 -12.56
C ARG A 314 -13.64 30.17 -12.78
N PRO A 315 -13.12 30.70 -13.89
CA PRO A 315 -11.68 30.86 -14.06
C PRO A 315 -11.07 31.62 -12.88
N VAL A 316 -9.87 31.20 -12.47
CA VAL A 316 -9.08 31.92 -11.47
C VAL A 316 -8.78 33.33 -11.97
N ASP A 317 -9.05 34.32 -11.12
CA ASP A 317 -8.65 35.71 -11.34
C ASP A 317 -7.17 35.85 -10.96
N LEU A 318 -6.31 36.05 -11.95
CA LEU A 318 -4.87 36.18 -11.74
C LEU A 318 -4.49 37.51 -11.08
N ASP A 319 -5.35 38.52 -11.11
CA ASP A 319 -5.12 39.79 -10.40
C ASP A 319 -5.55 39.69 -8.91
N GLY A 320 -6.20 38.59 -8.53
CA GLY A 320 -6.60 38.28 -7.16
C GLY A 320 -5.46 37.71 -6.32
N TYR A 321 -5.58 37.90 -5.00
CA TYR A 321 -4.69 37.29 -4.01
C TYR A 321 -5.18 35.90 -3.61
N PHE A 322 -4.24 35.01 -3.34
CA PHE A 322 -4.49 33.69 -2.77
C PHE A 322 -3.62 33.50 -1.54
N ALA A 323 -4.17 32.87 -0.52
CA ALA A 323 -3.46 32.50 0.69
C ALA A 323 -3.51 30.99 0.89
N LYS A 324 -2.40 30.42 1.39
CA LYS A 324 -2.38 29.03 1.89
C LYS A 324 -3.34 28.92 3.07
N LEU A 325 -4.14 27.87 3.08
CA LEU A 325 -4.92 27.53 4.27
C LEU A 325 -3.95 27.11 5.39
N PRO A 326 -4.22 27.36 6.67
CA PRO A 326 -3.22 27.17 7.74
C PRO A 326 -2.96 25.69 8.06
N ASP A 327 -3.96 24.84 7.84
CA ASP A 327 -3.90 23.42 8.17
C ASP A 327 -3.52 22.64 6.90
N PHE A 328 -2.23 22.49 6.59
CA PHE A 328 -1.76 21.56 5.56
C PHE A 328 -0.56 20.76 6.07
N THR A 329 -0.30 19.62 5.44
CA THR A 329 0.98 18.91 5.58
C THR A 329 1.76 19.07 4.29
N ALA A 330 2.97 19.64 4.38
CA ALA A 330 3.91 19.71 3.27
C ALA A 330 5.17 18.93 3.60
N LEU A 331 5.64 18.15 2.64
CA LEU A 331 6.93 17.46 2.72
C LEU A 331 7.71 17.67 1.43
N GLU A 332 8.96 18.07 1.59
CA GLU A 332 9.90 18.22 0.48
C GLU A 332 10.92 17.08 0.54
N THR A 333 11.07 16.38 -0.59
CA THR A 333 12.01 15.27 -0.73
C THR A 333 12.72 15.37 -2.06
N GLY A 334 13.99 15.79 -2.03
CA GLY A 334 14.74 16.05 -3.25
C GLY A 334 14.11 17.19 -4.04
N THR A 335 13.56 16.88 -5.21
CA THR A 335 12.88 17.88 -6.07
C THR A 335 11.36 17.79 -6.02
N ALA A 336 10.82 16.78 -5.32
CA ALA A 336 9.39 16.61 -5.19
C ALA A 336 8.86 17.30 -3.94
N MET A 337 7.70 17.93 -4.11
CA MET A 337 6.89 18.44 -3.02
C MET A 337 5.59 17.67 -2.92
N TYR A 338 5.30 17.15 -1.73
CA TYR A 338 4.06 16.46 -1.41
C TYR A 338 3.22 17.34 -0.50
N LEU A 339 1.95 17.50 -0.86
CA LEU A 339 0.97 18.24 -0.08
C LEU A 339 -0.20 17.34 0.30
N ALA A 340 -0.73 17.55 1.49
CA ALA A 340 -2.05 17.10 1.90
C ALA A 340 -2.77 18.27 2.58
N ASP A 341 -4.04 18.43 2.27
CA ASP A 341 -4.90 19.43 2.92
C ASP A 341 -5.12 19.08 4.41
N GLY A 342 -5.73 20.00 5.15
CA GLY A 342 -5.97 19.90 6.60
C GLY A 342 -7.12 18.98 6.98
N ASP A 343 -8.00 18.67 6.04
CA ASP A 343 -8.99 17.60 6.18
C ASP A 343 -8.32 16.23 5.95
N GLY A 344 -7.22 16.18 5.20
CA GLY A 344 -6.42 14.99 4.96
C GLY A 344 -7.03 14.03 3.96
N PHE A 345 -7.70 14.56 2.93
CA PHE A 345 -8.43 13.75 1.97
C PHE A 345 -7.51 13.06 0.95
N ALA A 346 -6.56 13.82 0.41
CA ALA A 346 -5.68 13.34 -0.66
C ALA A 346 -4.23 13.77 -0.47
N ILE A 347 -3.34 12.99 -1.08
CA ILE A 347 -1.91 13.31 -1.20
C ILE A 347 -1.67 13.77 -2.64
N HIS A 348 -1.10 14.96 -2.79
CA HIS A 348 -0.74 15.55 -4.07
C HIS A 348 0.77 15.65 -4.19
N ARG A 349 1.34 15.09 -5.25
CA ARG A 349 2.73 15.38 -5.65
C ARG A 349 2.70 16.54 -6.64
N LEU A 350 3.26 17.68 -6.26
CA LEU A 350 3.37 18.82 -7.14
C LEU A 350 4.44 18.56 -8.20
N ASN A 351 4.17 19.05 -9.43
CA ASN A 351 5.22 19.20 -10.43
C ASN A 351 6.10 20.42 -10.08
N SER A 352 7.19 20.62 -10.81
CA SER A 352 8.14 21.72 -10.55
C SER A 352 7.49 23.10 -10.63
N VAL A 353 6.60 23.34 -11.60
CA VAL A 353 5.89 24.62 -11.78
C VAL A 353 4.97 24.89 -10.60
N SER A 354 4.12 23.93 -10.25
CA SER A 354 3.20 24.05 -9.11
C SER A 354 3.96 24.19 -7.78
N ALA A 355 5.12 23.56 -7.62
CA ALA A 355 5.95 23.72 -6.42
C ALA A 355 6.50 25.15 -6.29
N ILE A 356 6.93 25.77 -7.40
CA ILE A 356 7.37 27.18 -7.40
C ILE A 356 6.19 28.09 -7.03
N ILE A 357 5.03 27.91 -7.67
CA ILE A 357 3.82 28.67 -7.37
C ILE A 357 3.43 28.52 -5.89
N TRP A 358 3.53 27.31 -5.35
CA TRP A 358 3.30 27.05 -3.94
C TRP A 358 4.23 27.88 -3.04
N THR A 359 5.52 27.98 -3.37
CA THR A 359 6.47 28.80 -2.61
C THR A 359 6.18 30.30 -2.77
N LEU A 360 5.84 30.76 -3.97
CA LEU A 360 5.53 32.19 -4.23
C LEU A 360 4.30 32.70 -3.48
N LEU A 361 3.38 31.83 -3.08
CA LEU A 361 2.25 32.19 -2.23
C LEU A 361 2.69 32.72 -0.85
N ASP A 362 3.87 32.34 -0.35
CA ASP A 362 4.38 32.85 0.95
C ASP A 362 4.80 34.33 0.85
N GLU A 363 5.11 34.81 -0.35
CA GLU A 363 5.47 36.21 -0.63
C GLU A 363 4.23 37.10 -0.84
N GLY A 364 3.02 36.52 -0.81
CA GLY A 364 1.77 37.25 -0.99
C GLY A 364 1.56 37.80 -2.40
N LEU A 365 2.17 37.18 -3.42
CA LEU A 365 2.03 37.60 -4.81
C LEU A 365 0.65 37.27 -5.39
N THR A 366 0.19 38.10 -6.32
CA THR A 366 -0.93 37.80 -7.21
C THR A 366 -0.53 36.77 -8.28
N GLY A 367 -1.51 36.13 -8.91
CA GLY A 367 -1.24 35.24 -10.04
C GLY A 367 -0.52 35.93 -11.20
N ALA A 368 -0.79 37.21 -11.45
CA ALA A 368 -0.11 38.02 -12.46
C ALA A 368 1.37 38.24 -12.12
N GLU A 369 1.68 38.60 -10.88
CA GLU A 369 3.07 38.75 -10.41
C GLU A 369 3.82 37.41 -10.43
N MET A 370 3.16 36.30 -10.11
CA MET A 370 3.74 34.96 -10.26
C MET A 370 4.12 34.66 -11.72
N VAL A 371 3.28 35.06 -12.69
CA VAL A 371 3.61 34.91 -14.11
C VAL A 371 4.86 35.71 -14.48
N GLU A 372 5.01 36.93 -13.98
CA GLU A 372 6.20 37.75 -14.21
C GLU A 372 7.48 37.09 -13.67
N VAL A 373 7.42 36.55 -12.45
CA VAL A 373 8.54 35.80 -11.85
C VAL A 373 8.86 34.55 -12.69
N MET A 374 7.83 33.81 -13.11
CA MET A 374 7.98 32.59 -13.91
C MET A 374 8.55 32.88 -15.30
N GLN A 375 8.21 34.02 -15.92
CA GLN A 375 8.77 34.45 -17.21
C GLN A 375 10.29 34.70 -17.12
N GLY A 376 10.78 35.15 -15.96
CA GLY A 376 12.21 35.27 -15.67
C GLY A 376 12.94 33.93 -15.54
N LEU A 377 12.23 32.88 -15.09
CA LEU A 377 12.78 31.52 -14.91
C LEU A 377 12.69 30.68 -16.20
N TYR A 378 11.66 30.90 -17.02
CA TYR A 378 11.33 30.10 -18.20
C TYR A 378 11.27 30.95 -19.47
N VAL A 379 12.42 31.47 -19.89
CA VAL A 379 12.55 32.43 -21.02
C VAL A 379 12.04 31.87 -22.35
N GLU A 380 12.03 30.54 -22.53
CA GLU A 380 11.58 29.89 -23.77
C GLU A 380 10.08 29.59 -23.82
N ILE A 381 9.35 29.78 -22.72
CA ILE A 381 7.90 29.54 -22.66
C ILE A 381 7.16 30.86 -22.94
N SER A 382 6.10 30.80 -23.75
CA SER A 382 5.27 31.96 -24.02
C SER A 382 4.51 32.41 -22.78
N GLU A 383 4.32 33.73 -22.64
CA GLU A 383 3.56 34.31 -21.54
C GLU A 383 2.14 33.74 -21.45
N GLU A 384 1.49 33.50 -22.59
CA GLU A 384 0.16 32.89 -22.66
C GLU A 384 0.13 31.49 -22.01
N GLN A 385 1.15 30.67 -22.26
CA GLN A 385 1.26 29.34 -21.66
C GLN A 385 1.52 29.43 -20.15
N LEU A 386 2.41 30.32 -19.71
CA LEU A 386 2.68 30.51 -18.28
C LEU A 386 1.44 31.03 -17.52
N ARG A 387 0.67 31.94 -18.12
CA ARG A 387 -0.63 32.38 -17.56
C ARG A 387 -1.59 31.21 -17.39
N ALA A 388 -1.69 30.34 -18.39
CA ALA A 388 -2.55 29.16 -18.31
C ALA A 388 -2.08 28.17 -17.23
N ASP A 389 -0.77 27.94 -17.13
CA ASP A 389 -0.19 27.03 -16.13
C ASP A 389 -0.35 27.56 -14.71
N VAL A 390 -0.13 28.85 -14.47
CA VAL A 390 -0.34 29.50 -13.17
C VAL A 390 -1.82 29.45 -12.78
N ALA A 391 -2.73 29.83 -13.69
CA ALA A 391 -4.17 29.76 -13.44
C ALA A 391 -4.62 28.32 -13.15
N GLY A 392 -4.12 27.34 -13.90
CA GLY A 392 -4.41 25.93 -13.70
C GLY A 392 -3.90 25.39 -12.35
N ALA A 393 -2.70 25.78 -11.94
CA ALA A 393 -2.13 25.38 -10.66
C ALA A 393 -2.90 25.99 -9.47
N LEU A 394 -3.23 27.28 -9.53
CA LEU A 394 -4.04 27.95 -8.50
C LEU A 394 -5.45 27.34 -8.44
N ALA A 395 -6.09 27.08 -9.59
CA ALA A 395 -7.40 26.44 -9.65
C ALA A 395 -7.36 25.04 -9.03
N PHE A 396 -6.34 24.25 -9.36
CA PHE A 396 -6.11 22.94 -8.78
C PHE A 396 -5.94 23.02 -7.26
N MET A 397 -5.02 23.85 -6.76
CA MET A 397 -4.76 23.98 -5.32
C MET A 397 -5.99 24.46 -4.56
N TRP A 398 -6.80 25.35 -5.15
CA TRP A 398 -8.05 25.79 -4.55
C TRP A 398 -9.08 24.66 -4.52
N GLN A 399 -9.23 23.92 -5.62
CA GLN A 399 -10.11 22.75 -5.69
C GLN A 399 -9.74 21.67 -4.67
N GLN A 400 -8.44 21.51 -4.40
CA GLN A 400 -7.92 20.57 -3.40
C GLN A 400 -7.85 21.14 -1.97
N ARG A 401 -8.45 22.33 -1.70
CA ARG A 401 -8.44 22.97 -0.37
C ARG A 401 -7.04 23.19 0.23
N LEU A 402 -6.07 23.49 -0.62
CA LEU A 402 -4.73 23.87 -0.18
C LEU A 402 -4.60 25.39 -0.03
N ILE A 403 -5.38 26.14 -0.81
CA ILE A 403 -5.41 27.61 -0.83
C ILE A 403 -6.85 28.12 -0.90
N ALA A 404 -7.04 29.40 -0.60
CA ALA A 404 -8.28 30.13 -0.85
C ALA A 404 -8.00 31.54 -1.37
N PRO A 405 -8.91 32.16 -2.14
CA PRO A 405 -8.85 33.59 -2.43
C PRO A 405 -8.83 34.41 -1.13
N SER A 406 -7.99 35.44 -1.07
CA SER A 406 -7.81 36.30 0.10
C SER A 406 -8.49 37.66 -0.03
#